data_AF-A0A3N4ZE71-F1
#
_entry.id   AF-A0A3N4ZE71-F1
#
_cell.length_a   1.000
_cell.length_b   1.000
_cell.length_c   1.000
_cell.angle_alpha   90.00
_cell.angle_beta   90.00
_cell.angle_gamma   90.00
#
_symmetry.space_group_name_H-M   'P 1'
#
loop_
_entity.id
_entity.type
_entity.pdbx_description
1 polymer ?
#
loop_
_entity_poly.entity_id
_entity_poly.type
_entity_poly.pdbx_seq_one_letter_code
_entity_poly.pdbx_strand_id
1 'polypeptide(L)'
;MNYRGYFLRHTGYDFQLVHDDGTAQFAADATFRQVAGLADAAWSSFQSYNHPDRHIRHYAYQLRLDPITTATGRGDATFRVTN
;
A
#
# COMPACT_ATOMS: atom_id res chain seq x y z
N MET A 1 12.59 -9.23 -10.32
CA MET A 1 11.57 -9.73 -9.35
C MET A 1 12.00 -11.12 -8.93
N ASN A 2 12.46 -11.30 -7.69
CA ASN A 2 13.23 -12.49 -7.29
C ASN A 2 12.50 -13.45 -6.33
N TYR A 3 11.25 -13.13 -5.96
CA TYR A 3 10.42 -13.92 -5.03
C TYR A 3 9.06 -14.22 -5.67
N ARG A 4 8.97 -15.33 -6.40
CA ARG A 4 7.70 -15.76 -7.02
C ARG A 4 6.74 -16.24 -5.93
N GLY A 5 5.48 -15.84 -6.00
CA GLY A 5 4.45 -16.21 -5.03
C GLY A 5 4.44 -15.35 -3.75
N TYR A 6 5.35 -14.38 -3.62
CA TYR A 6 5.35 -13.43 -2.50
C TYR A 6 4.72 -12.10 -2.90
N PHE A 7 3.96 -11.52 -1.98
CA PHE A 7 3.27 -10.26 -2.15
C PHE A 7 3.52 -9.33 -0.98
N LEU A 8 3.46 -8.03 -1.24
CA LEU A 8 3.38 -7.03 -0.20
C LEU A 8 1.99 -7.13 0.45
N ARG A 9 1.96 -7.45 1.74
CA ARG A 9 0.73 -7.67 2.52
C ARG A 9 0.74 -6.80 3.76
N HIS A 10 -0.41 -6.20 4.10
CA HIS A 10 -0.56 -5.54 5.40
C HIS A 10 -0.94 -6.53 6.51
N THR A 11 -0.43 -6.34 7.72
CA THR A 11 -0.84 -7.06 8.94
C THR A 11 -0.68 -6.13 10.12
N GLY A 12 -1.76 -5.89 10.88
CA GLY A 12 -1.73 -4.91 11.97
C GLY A 12 -1.37 -3.48 11.52
N TYR A 13 -1.67 -3.15 10.25
CA TYR A 13 -1.30 -1.90 9.58
C TYR A 13 0.18 -1.70 9.22
N ASP A 14 1.04 -2.68 9.48
CA ASP A 14 2.41 -2.69 8.97
C ASP A 14 2.54 -3.59 7.75
N PHE A 15 3.61 -3.43 6.97
CA PHE A 15 3.82 -4.15 5.73
C PHE A 15 4.91 -5.20 5.80
N GLN A 16 4.64 -6.36 5.21
CA GLN A 16 5.57 -7.49 5.12
C GLN A 16 5.53 -8.10 3.71
N LEU A 17 6.62 -8.76 3.32
CA LEU A 17 6.67 -9.59 2.12
C LEU A 17 6.34 -11.04 2.53
N VAL A 18 5.19 -11.55 2.10
CA VAL A 18 4.65 -12.83 2.56
C VAL A 18 4.26 -13.71 1.38
N HIS A 19 4.51 -15.02 1.48
CA HIS A 19 4.07 -15.98 0.48
C HIS A 19 2.55 -16.12 0.51
N ASP A 20 1.91 -16.15 -0.65
CA ASP A 20 0.48 -16.37 -0.78
C ASP A 20 0.10 -17.75 -0.23
N ASP A 21 -0.75 -17.76 0.80
CA ASP A 21 -1.27 -18.97 1.43
C ASP A 21 -2.61 -19.44 0.82
N GLY A 22 -3.11 -18.74 -0.20
CA GLY A 22 -4.35 -19.03 -0.89
C GLY A 22 -5.61 -18.65 -0.11
N THR A 23 -5.48 -18.01 1.05
CA THR A 23 -6.64 -17.62 1.86
C THR A 23 -7.29 -16.34 1.34
N ALA A 24 -8.61 -16.23 1.52
CA ALA A 24 -9.34 -15.00 1.19
C ALA A 24 -8.85 -13.80 2.00
N GLN A 25 -8.39 -14.03 3.24
CA GLN A 25 -7.80 -12.99 4.09
C GLN A 25 -6.49 -12.47 3.48
N PHE A 26 -5.60 -13.37 3.05
CA PHE A 26 -4.37 -12.97 2.35
C PHE A 26 -4.69 -12.15 1.10
N ALA A 27 -5.61 -12.62 0.27
CA ALA A 27 -6.01 -11.90 -0.94
C ALA A 27 -6.54 -10.49 -0.61
N ALA A 28 -7.37 -10.35 0.43
CA ALA A 28 -7.88 -9.06 0.87
C ALA A 28 -6.78 -8.13 1.42
N ASP A 29 -5.80 -8.67 2.14
CA ASP A 29 -4.70 -7.90 2.75
C ASP A 29 -3.57 -7.53 1.77
N ALA A 30 -3.45 -8.25 0.66
CA ALA A 30 -2.44 -8.04 -0.38
C ALA A 30 -2.99 -7.34 -1.62
N THR A 31 -4.27 -6.94 -1.64
CA THR A 31 -4.90 -6.25 -2.78
C THR A 31 -5.01 -4.75 -2.53
N PHE A 32 -4.51 -3.97 -3.49
CA PHE A 32 -4.54 -2.51 -3.47
C PHE A 32 -5.10 -1.96 -4.77
N ARG A 33 -5.93 -0.92 -4.66
CA ARG A 33 -6.42 -0.14 -5.80
C ARG A 33 -5.42 0.97 -6.06
N GLN A 34 -4.86 0.98 -7.25
CA GLN A 34 -4.10 2.12 -7.73
C GLN A 34 -5.06 3.27 -8.02
N VAL A 35 -4.85 4.41 -7.39
CA VAL A 35 -5.62 5.64 -7.57
C VAL A 35 -4.67 6.79 -7.91
N ALA A 36 -5.24 7.91 -8.37
CA ALA A 36 -4.47 9.14 -8.57
C ALA A 36 -3.74 9.53 -7.27
N GLY A 37 -2.50 10.00 -7.40
CA GLY A 37 -1.68 10.36 -6.25
C GLY A 37 -2.33 11.42 -5.38
N LEU A 38 -2.29 11.23 -4.07
CA LEU A 38 -2.93 12.14 -3.12
C LEU A 38 -2.23 13.51 -3.07
N ALA A 39 -0.94 13.58 -3.36
CA ALA A 39 -0.18 14.84 -3.47
C ALA A 39 -0.03 15.34 -4.90
N ASP A 40 -0.03 14.45 -5.88
CA ASP A 40 0.10 14.75 -7.31
C ASP A 40 -0.71 13.73 -8.11
N ALA A 41 -1.75 14.19 -8.80
CA ALA A 41 -2.66 13.34 -9.56
C ALA A 41 -1.99 12.65 -10.77
N ALA A 42 -0.82 13.11 -11.22
CA ALA A 42 -0.03 12.45 -12.25
C ALA A 42 0.74 11.22 -11.73
N TRP A 43 0.85 11.06 -10.41
CA TRP A 43 1.50 9.93 -9.74
C TRP A 43 0.44 8.96 -9.18
N SER A 44 0.85 7.99 -8.38
CA SER A 44 -0.04 6.96 -7.86
C SER A 44 -0.04 6.88 -6.35
N SER A 45 -1.22 6.63 -5.80
CA SER A 45 -1.40 6.17 -4.43
C SER A 45 -2.06 4.79 -4.45
N PHE A 46 -1.86 4.02 -3.38
CA PHE A 46 -2.33 2.64 -3.30
C PHE A 46 -3.30 2.51 -2.13
N GLN A 47 -4.60 2.49 -2.42
CA GLN A 47 -5.68 2.34 -1.45
C GLN A 47 -5.89 0.87 -1.12
N SER A 48 -6.04 0.52 0.17
CA SER A 48 -6.34 -0.87 0.55
C SER A 48 -7.72 -1.31 0.05
N TYR A 49 -7.81 -2.55 -0.42
CA TYR A 49 -9.09 -3.14 -0.83
C TYR A 49 -10.05 -3.33 0.36
N ASN A 50 -9.55 -3.85 1.49
CA ASN A 50 -10.35 -4.18 2.66
C ASN A 50 -10.41 -3.07 3.73
N HIS A 51 -9.58 -2.03 3.62
CA HIS A 51 -9.60 -0.82 4.44
C HIS A 51 -9.61 0.43 3.55
N PRO A 52 -10.74 0.77 2.92
CA PRO A 52 -10.79 1.80 1.88
C PRO A 52 -10.50 3.23 2.38
N ASP A 53 -10.51 3.48 3.68
CA ASP A 53 -10.09 4.74 4.29
C ASP A 53 -8.55 4.89 4.36
N ARG A 54 -7.77 3.85 3.99
CA ARG A 54 -6.33 3.78 4.21
C ARG A 54 -5.52 3.59 2.93
N HIS A 55 -4.30 4.12 2.96
CA HIS A 55 -3.35 4.06 1.85
C HIS A 55 -1.99 3.57 2.33
N ILE A 56 -1.25 2.93 1.42
CA ILE A 56 0.18 2.67 1.61
C ILE A 56 0.88 4.03 1.75
N ARG A 57 1.66 4.20 2.81
CA ARG A 57 2.54 5.36 2.97
C ARG A 57 3.89 4.97 3.55
N HIS A 58 4.88 5.79 3.29
CA HIS A 58 6.14 5.78 4.04
C HIS A 58 5.96 6.49 5.40
N TYR A 59 6.61 5.99 6.44
CA TYR A 59 6.80 6.69 7.71
C TYR A 59 8.07 6.18 8.39
N ALA A 60 9.03 7.06 8.66
CA ALA A 60 10.29 6.71 9.31
C ALA A 60 10.97 5.47 8.71
N TYR A 61 11.10 5.44 7.37
CA TYR A 61 11.66 4.33 6.57
C TYR A 61 10.84 3.04 6.55
N GLN A 62 9.68 2.99 7.21
CA GLN A 62 8.76 1.85 7.17
C GLN A 62 7.61 2.12 6.20
N LEU A 63 7.05 1.06 5.62
CA LEU A 63 5.76 1.11 4.94
C LEU A 63 4.64 0.81 5.96
N ARG A 64 3.59 1.64 5.93
CA ARG A 64 2.42 1.52 6.80
C ARG A 64 1.12 1.71 6.03
N LEU A 65 0.04 1.16 6.56
CA LEU A 65 -1.33 1.32 6.05
C LEU A 65 -2.14 2.23 6.98
N ASP A 66 -2.23 3.50 6.64
CA ASP A 66 -2.84 4.50 7.52
C ASP A 66 -3.84 5.41 6.78
N PRO A 67 -4.79 6.04 7.50
CA PRO A 67 -5.54 7.17 6.96
C PRO A 67 -4.60 8.34 6.66
N ILE A 68 -4.92 9.08 5.60
CA ILE A 68 -4.11 10.21 5.13
C ILE A 68 -4.91 11.51 5.29
N THR A 69 -4.56 12.29 6.30
CA THR A 69 -5.28 13.53 6.66
C THR A 69 -4.42 14.78 6.52
N THR A 70 -3.08 14.65 6.49
CA THR A 70 -2.14 15.78 6.46
C THR A 70 -1.49 15.95 5.09
N ALA A 71 -0.95 17.13 4.81
CA ALA A 71 -0.21 17.39 3.57
C ALA A 71 1.03 16.50 3.44
N THR A 72 1.82 16.35 4.52
CA THR A 72 2.96 15.44 4.57
C THR A 72 2.54 14.00 4.30
N GLY A 73 1.46 13.54 4.93
CA GLY A 73 0.95 12.19 4.71
C GLY A 73 0.52 11.94 3.25
N ARG A 74 -0.01 12.95 2.56
CA ARG A 74 -0.30 12.84 1.11
C ARG A 74 0.98 12.66 0.30
N GLY A 75 2.06 13.37 0.66
CA GLY A 75 3.38 13.17 0.07
C GLY A 75 3.93 11.77 0.33
N ASP A 76 3.88 11.32 1.59
CA ASP A 76 4.32 9.98 1.99
C ASP A 76 3.56 8.83 1.31
N ALA A 77 2.31 9.09 0.90
CA ALA A 77 1.43 8.12 0.24
C ALA A 77 1.41 8.23 -1.30
N THR A 78 2.26 9.07 -1.90
CA THR A 78 2.29 9.29 -3.35
C THR A 78 3.61 8.79 -3.93
N PHE A 79 3.53 7.86 -4.87
CA PHE A 79 4.65 7.14 -5.45
C PHE A 79 4.69 7.31 -6.96
N ARG A 80 5.90 7.42 -7.52
CA ARG A 80 6.12 7.32 -8.95
C ARG A 80 6.33 5.86 -9.32
N VAL A 81 5.49 5.34 -10.21
CA VAL A 81 5.68 4.00 -10.79
C VAL A 81 6.72 4.11 -11.91
N THR A 82 7.76 3.28 -11.86
CA THR A 82 8.84 3.23 -12.84
C THR A 82 8.89 1.84 -13.49
N ASN A 83 9.18 1.80 -14.79
CA ASN A 83 9.36 0.57 -15.55
C ASN A 83 10.81 0.07 -15.53
#